data_AF-A0A1I3ZKB2-F1
#
_entry.id   AF-A0A1I3ZKB2-F1
#
_cell.length_a   1.000
_cell.length_b   1.000
_cell.length_c   1.000
_cell.angle_alpha   90.00
_cell.angle_beta   90.00
_cell.angle_gamma   90.00
#
_symmetry.space_group_name_H-M   'P 1'
#
loop_
_entity.id
_entity.type
_entity.pdbx_description
1 polymer ?
#
loop_
_entity_poly.entity_id
_entity_poly.type
_entity_poly.pdbx_seq_one_letter_code
_entity_poly.pdbx_strand_id
1 'polypeptide(L)'
;MIQMKPLRGTALMVFEPDLIFLIVDNLFGGDGRYHSRVEGRDFTETEQRIIRRLLNVVFEEFEKAWKPVYSVQFEYIRSEMNPQFASIATPNEVVVCVSFELDLGGSGGQFHICIPYSMVEPIRDLLYSTLQGDHMEVDKRWVRSLSKQIQGAEVELIANLGQAKVTFEQILSMQVGDVIPVDIPETVTAQVNSVPVMECRYGIINGQYALKVNSMISQHEAE
;
A
#
# COMPACT_ATOMS: atom_id res chain seq x y z
N MET A 1 -13.36 -13.27 8.38
CA MET A 1 -12.00 -12.93 7.91
C MET A 1 -12.13 -11.99 6.70
N ILE A 2 -11.42 -10.87 6.72
CA ILE A 2 -11.61 -9.75 5.79
C ILE A 2 -10.28 -9.20 5.30
N GLN A 3 -10.25 -8.63 4.10
CA GLN A 3 -9.13 -7.86 3.58
C GLN A 3 -9.45 -6.37 3.61
N MET A 4 -8.46 -5.53 3.89
CA MET A 4 -8.59 -4.07 3.91
C MET A 4 -7.65 -3.47 2.86
N LYS A 5 -8.08 -3.34 1.60
CA LYS A 5 -7.23 -2.78 0.54
C LYS A 5 -7.07 -1.27 0.71
N PRO A 6 -5.90 -0.68 0.40
CA PRO A 6 -4.68 -1.31 -0.11
C PRO A 6 -3.73 -1.88 0.97
N LEU A 7 -4.14 -1.90 2.25
CA LEU A 7 -3.31 -2.47 3.32
C LEU A 7 -3.09 -3.97 3.10
N ARG A 8 -1.84 -4.40 3.22
CA ARG A 8 -1.45 -5.80 3.03
C ARG A 8 -1.70 -6.58 4.31
N GLY A 9 -2.32 -7.75 4.18
CA GLY A 9 -2.62 -8.62 5.30
C GLY A 9 -4.10 -8.97 5.37
N THR A 10 -4.51 -9.51 6.50
CA THR A 10 -5.89 -9.94 6.74
C THR A 10 -6.30 -9.53 8.14
N ALA A 11 -7.54 -9.04 8.26
CA ALA A 11 -8.14 -8.66 9.53
C ALA A 11 -9.28 -9.63 9.88
N LEU A 12 -9.74 -9.58 11.13
CA LEU A 12 -10.93 -10.28 11.58
C LEU A 12 -12.04 -9.29 11.90
N MET A 13 -13.25 -9.70 11.57
CA MET A 13 -14.47 -9.13 12.10
C MET A 13 -15.23 -10.29 12.73
N VAL A 14 -15.50 -10.17 14.02
CA VAL A 14 -16.08 -11.22 14.86
C VAL A 14 -17.39 -10.69 15.39
N PHE A 15 -18.48 -11.38 15.09
CA PHE A 15 -19.80 -11.11 15.67
C PHE A 15 -20.08 -12.17 16.72
N GLU A 16 -20.58 -11.76 17.88
CA GLU A 16 -21.08 -12.72 18.86
C GLU A 16 -22.28 -13.48 18.27
N PRO A 17 -22.37 -14.81 18.49
CA PRO A 17 -23.49 -15.60 17.96
C PRO A 17 -24.86 -15.07 18.38
N ASP A 18 -24.99 -14.61 19.64
CA ASP A 18 -26.24 -14.07 20.18
C ASP A 18 -26.72 -12.85 19.40
N LEU A 19 -25.80 -11.96 19.00
CA LEU A 19 -26.11 -10.81 18.14
C LEU A 19 -26.63 -11.25 16.78
N ILE A 20 -26.01 -12.26 16.16
CA ILE A 20 -26.44 -12.77 14.86
C ILE A 20 -27.83 -13.38 14.96
N PHE A 21 -28.10 -14.21 15.98
CA PHE A 21 -29.42 -14.82 16.16
C PHE A 21 -30.49 -13.78 16.45
N LEU A 22 -30.19 -12.77 17.26
CA LEU A 22 -31.09 -11.65 17.52
C LEU A 22 -31.46 -10.91 16.22
N ILE A 23 -30.49 -10.67 15.34
CA ILE A 23 -30.73 -10.02 14.04
C ILE A 23 -31.57 -10.92 13.13
N VAL A 24 -31.27 -12.22 13.09
CA VAL A 24 -32.05 -13.18 12.30
C VAL A 24 -33.50 -13.22 12.79
N ASP A 25 -33.73 -13.37 14.11
CA ASP A 25 -35.07 -13.43 14.70
C ASP A 25 -35.89 -12.17 14.39
N ASN A 26 -35.30 -10.99 14.59
CA ASN A 26 -35.95 -9.70 14.27
C ASN A 26 -36.30 -9.58 12.77
N LEU A 27 -35.45 -10.06 11.86
CA LEU A 27 -35.74 -10.03 10.42
C LEU A 27 -36.91 -10.94 10.02
N PHE A 28 -37.18 -11.99 10.79
CA PHE A 28 -38.32 -12.89 10.59
C PHE A 28 -39.53 -12.55 11.46
N GLY A 29 -39.51 -11.41 12.17
CA GLY A 29 -40.62 -10.90 12.97
C GLY A 29 -40.73 -11.51 14.38
N GLY A 30 -39.66 -12.12 14.88
CA GLY A 30 -39.54 -12.54 16.27
C GLY A 30 -39.33 -11.35 17.21
N ASP A 31 -39.62 -11.57 18.50
CA ASP A 31 -39.52 -10.55 19.54
C ASP A 31 -38.23 -10.65 20.38
N GLY A 32 -37.25 -11.44 19.94
CA GLY A 32 -35.94 -11.59 20.59
C GLY A 32 -35.99 -12.25 21.97
N ARG A 33 -37.15 -12.73 22.43
CA ARG A 33 -37.34 -13.28 23.78
C ARG A 33 -36.76 -14.68 23.96
N TYR A 34 -36.55 -15.39 22.86
CA TYR A 34 -36.01 -16.75 22.88
C TYR A 34 -34.50 -16.72 22.67
N HIS A 35 -33.76 -16.84 23.78
CA HIS A 35 -32.35 -17.20 23.74
C HIS A 35 -32.26 -18.64 23.21
N SER A 36 -32.08 -18.79 21.91
CA SER A 36 -31.76 -20.10 21.35
C SER A 36 -30.39 -20.50 21.91
N ARG A 37 -30.35 -21.43 22.87
CA ARG A 37 -29.10 -22.04 23.34
C ARG A 37 -28.41 -22.69 22.16
N VAL A 38 -27.35 -22.07 21.67
CA VAL A 38 -26.59 -22.59 20.53
C VAL A 38 -25.11 -22.42 20.81
N GLU A 39 -24.58 -23.19 21.75
CA GLU A 39 -23.15 -23.47 21.76
C GLU A 39 -22.86 -24.59 20.76
N GLY A 40 -22.07 -24.30 19.73
CA GLY A 40 -21.44 -25.32 18.88
C GLY A 40 -22.21 -25.78 17.64
N ARG A 41 -23.26 -25.07 17.18
CA ARG A 41 -23.86 -25.32 15.85
C ARG A 41 -23.31 -24.35 14.81
N ASP A 42 -23.13 -24.85 13.60
CA ASP A 42 -22.81 -24.00 12.44
C ASP A 42 -24.04 -23.24 11.94
N PHE A 43 -23.85 -22.00 11.48
CA PHE A 43 -24.91 -21.25 10.82
C PHE A 43 -25.33 -21.92 9.51
N THR A 44 -26.64 -22.00 9.30
CA THR A 44 -27.26 -22.47 8.05
C THR A 44 -26.96 -21.52 6.89
N GLU A 45 -27.11 -21.99 5.65
CA GLU A 45 -26.93 -21.18 4.44
C GLU A 45 -27.78 -19.89 4.43
N THR A 46 -28.98 -19.93 5.00
CA THR A 46 -29.86 -18.75 5.08
C THR A 46 -29.32 -17.74 6.09
N GLU A 47 -28.86 -18.20 7.26
CA GLU A 47 -28.24 -17.36 8.28
C GLU A 47 -26.93 -16.76 7.76
N GLN A 48 -26.09 -17.54 7.06
CA GLN A 48 -24.87 -17.06 6.41
C GLN A 48 -25.14 -15.94 5.41
N ARG A 49 -26.25 -15.99 4.65
CA ARG A 49 -26.65 -14.88 3.76
C ARG A 49 -27.01 -13.62 4.53
N ILE A 50 -27.64 -13.75 5.69
CA ILE A 50 -27.98 -12.63 6.57
C ILE A 50 -26.70 -12.03 7.16
N ILE A 51 -25.77 -12.87 7.64
CA ILE A 51 -24.46 -12.45 8.15
C ILE A 51 -23.69 -11.67 7.07
N ARG A 52 -23.70 -12.13 5.82
CA ARG A 52 -23.05 -11.41 4.70
C ARG A 52 -23.68 -10.04 4.45
N ARG A 53 -25.00 -9.91 4.56
CA ARG A 53 -25.68 -8.61 4.44
C ARG A 53 -25.26 -7.66 5.57
N LEU A 54 -25.24 -8.16 6.80
CA LEU A 54 -24.76 -7.40 7.96
C LEU A 54 -23.31 -6.94 7.76
N LEU A 55 -22.42 -7.86 7.35
CA LEU A 55 -21.03 -7.58 7.01
C LEU A 55 -20.89 -6.46 5.98
N ASN A 56 -21.67 -6.49 4.90
CA ASN A 56 -21.61 -5.45 3.87
C ASN A 56 -22.04 -4.08 4.41
N VAL A 57 -23.07 -4.02 5.26
CA VAL A 57 -23.47 -2.77 5.92
C VAL A 57 -22.31 -2.25 6.79
N VAL A 58 -21.68 -3.12 7.58
CA VAL A 58 -20.52 -2.72 8.39
C VAL A 58 -19.38 -2.24 7.50
N PHE A 59 -19.09 -2.90 6.39
CA PHE A 59 -18.04 -2.48 5.45
C PHE A 59 -18.33 -1.10 4.87
N GLU A 60 -19.53 -0.86 4.35
CA GLU A 60 -19.90 0.44 3.78
C GLU A 60 -19.74 1.58 4.79
N GLU A 61 -20.16 1.37 6.04
CA GLU A 61 -20.02 2.37 7.10
C GLU A 61 -18.57 2.54 7.57
N PHE A 62 -17.79 1.46 7.64
CA PHE A 62 -16.37 1.54 7.97
C PHE A 62 -15.55 2.22 6.88
N GLU A 63 -15.82 1.96 5.60
CA GLU A 63 -15.15 2.65 4.48
C GLU A 63 -15.39 4.15 4.55
N LYS A 64 -16.63 4.58 4.83
CA LYS A 64 -16.97 5.99 5.03
C LYS A 64 -16.23 6.58 6.23
N ALA A 65 -16.17 5.85 7.35
CA ALA A 65 -15.51 6.31 8.57
C ALA A 65 -13.97 6.41 8.41
N TRP A 66 -13.37 5.52 7.62
CA TRP A 66 -11.93 5.54 7.33
C TRP A 66 -11.54 6.57 6.27
N LYS A 67 -12.47 6.96 5.40
CA LYS A 67 -12.22 7.89 4.28
C LYS A 67 -11.45 9.16 4.63
N PRO A 68 -11.69 9.84 5.79
CA PRO A 68 -10.88 10.98 6.17
C PRO A 68 -9.42 10.57 6.35
N VAL A 69 -9.12 9.52 7.11
CA VAL A 69 -7.74 9.15 7.45
C VAL A 69 -7.02 8.47 6.29
N TYR A 70 -7.64 7.45 5.71
CA TYR A 70 -7.04 6.63 4.66
C TYR A 70 -8.15 5.89 3.90
N SER A 71 -8.22 6.09 2.58
CA SER A 71 -9.22 5.43 1.75
C SER A 71 -8.96 3.93 1.70
N VAL A 72 -9.84 3.15 2.33
CA VAL A 72 -9.80 1.69 2.35
C VAL A 72 -11.02 1.07 1.68
N GLN A 73 -10.87 -0.17 1.22
CA GLN A 73 -11.95 -1.01 0.74
C GLN A 73 -11.92 -2.35 1.48
N PHE A 74 -13.06 -2.77 2.00
CA PHE A 74 -13.19 -4.01 2.75
C PHE A 74 -13.73 -5.12 1.86
N GLU A 75 -13.06 -6.28 1.87
CA GLU A 75 -13.49 -7.45 1.12
C GLU A 75 -13.64 -8.66 2.04
N TYR A 76 -14.76 -9.37 1.89
CA TYR A 76 -14.98 -10.63 2.58
C TYR A 76 -14.14 -11.75 1.94
N ILE A 77 -13.35 -12.46 2.76
CA ILE A 77 -12.58 -13.63 2.30
C ILE A 77 -13.33 -14.91 2.64
N ARG A 78 -13.55 -15.14 3.94
CA ARG A 78 -14.21 -16.35 4.47
C ARG A 78 -14.71 -16.13 5.89
N SER A 79 -15.57 -17.04 6.34
CA SER A 79 -16.13 -17.10 7.69
C SER A 79 -15.72 -18.42 8.33
N GLU A 80 -15.40 -18.39 9.62
CA GLU A 80 -14.97 -19.54 10.42
C GLU A 80 -15.68 -19.46 11.77
N MET A 81 -16.26 -20.57 12.22
CA MET A 81 -16.93 -20.65 13.54
C MET A 81 -15.94 -20.92 14.67
N ASN A 82 -14.89 -21.69 14.39
CA ASN A 82 -13.86 -22.00 15.37
C ASN A 82 -12.70 -21.00 15.25
N PRO A 83 -12.41 -20.20 16.30
CA PRO A 83 -11.33 -19.22 16.30
C PRO A 83 -9.95 -19.80 15.98
N GLN A 84 -9.71 -21.09 16.26
CA GLN A 84 -8.43 -21.75 15.98
C GLN A 84 -8.09 -21.81 14.48
N PHE A 85 -9.10 -21.77 13.61
CA PHE A 85 -8.91 -21.75 12.14
C PHE A 85 -8.90 -20.31 11.57
N ALA A 86 -9.15 -19.30 12.41
CA ALA A 86 -9.22 -17.90 12.04
C ALA A 86 -7.90 -17.15 12.34
N SER A 87 -6.74 -17.77 12.06
CA SER A 87 -5.44 -17.11 12.28
C SER A 87 -5.18 -16.03 11.22
N ILE A 88 -4.94 -14.80 11.68
CA ILE A 88 -4.58 -13.63 10.85
C ILE A 88 -3.16 -13.12 11.11
N ALA A 89 -2.53 -13.60 12.17
CA ALA A 89 -1.28 -13.08 12.72
C ALA A 89 -0.57 -14.19 13.50
N THR A 90 0.72 -14.04 13.74
CA THR A 90 1.43 -14.97 14.65
C THR A 90 0.98 -14.75 16.10
N PRO A 91 1.01 -15.77 17.00
CA PRO A 91 0.53 -15.63 18.38
C PRO A 91 1.21 -14.51 19.20
N ASN A 92 2.41 -14.09 18.80
CA ASN A 92 3.18 -13.04 19.47
C ASN A 92 3.05 -11.66 18.80
N GLU A 93 2.26 -11.56 17.72
CA GLU A 93 2.08 -10.31 17.00
C GLU A 93 1.05 -9.42 17.70
N VAL A 94 1.36 -8.13 17.80
CA VAL A 94 0.45 -7.15 18.40
C VAL A 94 -0.74 -6.92 17.46
N VAL A 95 -1.95 -6.93 18.02
CA VAL A 95 -3.18 -6.66 17.29
C VAL A 95 -3.92 -5.48 17.91
N VAL A 96 -4.52 -4.65 17.07
CA VAL A 96 -5.47 -3.61 17.47
C VAL A 96 -6.86 -4.22 17.44
N CYS A 97 -7.51 -4.27 18.60
CA CYS A 97 -8.89 -4.76 18.73
C CYS A 97 -9.82 -3.60 19.05
N VAL A 98 -10.83 -3.40 18.20
CA VAL A 98 -11.91 -2.43 18.41
C VAL A 98 -13.17 -3.20 18.76
N SER A 99 -13.74 -2.91 19.92
CA SER A 99 -14.96 -3.58 20.41
C SER A 99 -16.13 -2.62 20.35
N PHE A 100 -17.25 -3.10 19.82
CA PHE A 100 -18.50 -2.36 19.69
C PHE A 100 -19.56 -3.09 20.48
N GLU A 101 -20.27 -2.34 21.32
CA GLU A 101 -21.43 -2.83 22.04
C GLU A 101 -22.68 -2.33 21.32
N LEU A 102 -23.59 -3.25 20.99
CA LEU A 102 -24.85 -2.96 20.31
C LEU A 102 -26.00 -3.27 21.25
N ASP A 103 -26.93 -2.33 21.38
CA ASP A 103 -28.21 -2.51 22.08
C ASP A 103 -29.36 -2.39 21.08
N LEU A 104 -30.18 -3.45 21.02
CA LEU A 104 -31.34 -3.58 20.16
C LEU A 104 -32.55 -3.90 21.04
N GLY A 105 -33.17 -2.86 21.60
CA GLY A 105 -34.43 -2.98 22.33
C GLY A 105 -34.34 -3.70 23.68
N GLY A 106 -33.19 -3.60 24.38
CA GLY A 106 -32.95 -4.23 25.68
C GLY A 106 -32.30 -5.60 25.60
N SER A 107 -32.06 -6.11 24.39
CA SER A 107 -31.18 -7.23 24.08
C SER A 107 -30.07 -6.75 23.17
N GLY A 108 -28.84 -7.18 23.42
CA GLY A 108 -27.67 -6.66 22.72
C GLY A 108 -26.63 -7.74 22.46
N GLY A 109 -25.50 -7.30 21.94
CA GLY A 109 -24.32 -8.14 21.76
C GLY A 109 -23.16 -7.32 21.27
N GLN A 110 -21.99 -7.95 21.21
CA GLN A 110 -20.78 -7.29 20.79
C GLN A 110 -20.33 -7.76 19.41
N PHE A 111 -19.63 -6.87 18.71
CA PHE A 111 -18.78 -7.28 17.61
C PHE A 111 -17.42 -6.63 17.75
N HIS A 112 -16.41 -7.33 17.25
CA HIS A 112 -15.02 -6.93 17.36
C HIS A 112 -14.38 -6.87 15.98
N ILE A 113 -13.50 -5.90 15.80
CA ILE A 113 -12.62 -5.83 14.64
C ILE A 113 -11.19 -5.95 15.14
N CYS A 114 -10.49 -6.96 14.67
CA CYS A 114 -9.09 -7.22 15.02
C CYS A 114 -8.21 -6.98 13.80
N ILE A 115 -7.32 -6.01 13.88
CA ILE A 115 -6.39 -5.61 12.83
C ILE A 115 -4.96 -5.83 13.34
N PRO A 116 -4.15 -6.69 12.70
CA PRO A 116 -2.74 -6.83 13.03
C PRO A 116 -2.00 -5.50 12.92
N TYR A 117 -1.08 -5.22 13.85
CA TYR A 117 -0.32 -3.97 13.85
C TYR A 117 0.50 -3.79 12.57
N SER A 118 1.02 -4.89 12.00
CA SER A 118 1.74 -4.90 10.72
C SER A 118 0.94 -4.33 9.55
N MET A 119 -0.41 -4.39 9.59
CA MET A 119 -1.28 -3.80 8.57
C MET A 119 -1.36 -2.27 8.68
N VAL A 120 -1.36 -1.73 9.89
CA VAL A 120 -1.53 -0.30 10.17
C VAL A 120 -0.20 0.44 10.33
N GLU A 121 0.90 -0.27 10.56
CA GLU A 121 2.24 0.29 10.67
C GLU A 121 2.61 1.24 9.50
N PRO A 122 2.33 0.92 8.22
CA PRO A 122 2.67 1.81 7.10
C PRO A 122 1.93 3.15 7.12
N ILE A 123 0.78 3.22 7.78
CA ILE A 123 -0.06 4.43 7.88
C ILE A 123 -0.05 5.03 9.30
N ARG A 124 0.87 4.57 10.16
CA ARG A 124 0.96 4.99 11.55
C ARG A 124 1.03 6.51 11.70
N ASP A 125 1.85 7.17 10.90
CA ASP A 125 2.06 8.62 11.04
C ASP A 125 0.81 9.44 10.66
N LEU A 126 -0.04 8.91 9.77
CA LEU A 126 -1.35 9.49 9.47
C LEU A 126 -2.30 9.39 10.67
N LEU A 127 -2.24 8.28 11.41
CA LEU A 127 -3.08 8.02 12.58
C LEU A 127 -2.70 8.88 13.80
N TYR A 128 -1.43 9.28 13.93
CA TYR A 128 -0.95 10.14 15.02
C TYR A 128 -1.27 11.64 14.82
N SER A 129 -1.65 12.06 13.62
CA SER A 129 -1.98 13.45 13.34
C SER A 129 -3.32 13.83 13.98
N THR A 130 -3.28 14.38 15.19
CA THR A 130 -4.45 14.82 15.97
C THR A 130 -5.21 16.03 15.37
N LEU A 131 -4.95 16.41 14.11
CA LEU A 131 -5.46 17.62 13.48
C LEU A 131 -6.14 17.34 12.14
N GLN A 132 -7.09 16.40 12.09
CA GLN A 132 -7.84 16.11 10.87
C GLN A 132 -9.35 15.98 11.11
N GLY A 133 -9.88 16.85 11.97
CA GLY A 133 -11.22 17.37 11.75
C GLY A 133 -11.15 18.36 10.59
N ASP A 134 -11.84 18.06 9.48
CA ASP A 134 -12.24 18.98 8.40
C ASP A 134 -11.28 19.35 7.25
N HIS A 135 -10.03 18.90 7.18
CA HIS A 135 -9.17 19.21 6.02
C HIS A 135 -8.44 17.99 5.47
N MET A 136 -9.13 17.22 4.62
CA MET A 136 -8.53 16.14 3.83
C MET A 136 -9.00 16.16 2.38
N GLU A 137 -8.92 17.33 1.74
CA GLU A 137 -8.44 17.27 0.37
C GLU A 137 -6.93 17.07 0.48
N VAL A 138 -6.37 16.05 -0.20
CA VAL A 138 -4.92 15.92 -0.42
C VAL A 138 -4.36 17.31 -0.64
N ASP A 139 -3.51 17.81 0.27
CA ASP A 139 -3.09 19.20 0.23
C ASP A 139 -2.33 19.45 -1.07
N LYS A 140 -3.05 19.94 -2.08
CA LYS A 140 -2.52 20.24 -3.41
C LYS A 140 -1.37 21.24 -3.29
N ARG A 141 -1.29 22.01 -2.18
CA ARG A 141 -0.15 22.88 -1.89
C ARG A 141 1.07 22.07 -1.44
N TRP A 142 0.93 21.03 -0.62
CA TRP A 142 2.06 20.16 -0.27
C TRP A 142 2.61 19.45 -1.49
N VAL A 143 1.75 18.83 -2.32
CA VAL A 143 2.20 18.17 -3.56
C VAL A 143 2.90 19.18 -4.48
N ARG A 144 2.33 20.38 -4.64
CA ARG A 144 2.95 21.45 -5.44
C ARG A 144 4.26 21.96 -4.85
N SER A 145 4.37 22.05 -3.52
CA SER A 145 5.58 22.44 -2.81
C SER A 145 6.67 21.38 -2.96
N LEU A 146 6.31 20.10 -2.81
CA LEU A 146 7.21 18.97 -2.97
C LEU A 146 7.70 18.85 -4.41
N SER A 147 6.80 18.94 -5.41
CA SER A 147 7.19 18.97 -6.82
C SER A 147 8.14 20.13 -7.12
N LYS A 148 7.90 21.31 -6.52
CA LYS A 148 8.78 22.47 -6.66
C LYS A 148 10.14 22.28 -5.99
N GLN A 149 10.18 21.59 -4.84
CA GLN A 149 11.44 21.28 -4.16
C GLN A 149 12.24 20.18 -4.86
N ILE A 150 11.58 19.15 -5.40
CA ILE A 150 12.24 18.08 -6.19
C ILE A 150 12.86 18.63 -7.47
N GLN A 151 12.24 19.62 -8.12
CA GLN A 151 12.82 20.29 -9.30
C GLN A 151 14.16 20.99 -9.00
N GLY A 152 14.45 21.32 -7.74
CA GLY A 152 15.71 21.94 -7.33
C GLY A 152 16.78 20.94 -6.87
N ALA A 153 16.51 19.63 -6.90
CA ALA A 153 17.51 18.64 -6.52
C ALA A 153 18.60 18.57 -7.60
N GLU A 154 19.84 18.88 -7.21
CA GLU A 154 21.00 18.70 -8.07
C GLU A 154 21.30 17.22 -8.21
N VAL A 155 21.47 16.76 -9.45
CA VAL A 155 21.84 15.38 -9.78
C VAL A 155 23.11 15.37 -10.61
N GLU A 156 23.99 14.42 -10.32
CA GLU A 156 25.18 14.21 -11.13
C GLU A 156 24.81 13.48 -12.41
N LEU A 157 25.06 14.14 -13.55
CA LEU A 157 24.85 13.57 -14.87
C LEU A 157 26.19 13.06 -15.42
N ILE A 158 26.26 11.76 -15.70
CA ILE A 158 27.46 11.11 -16.21
C ILE A 158 27.19 10.66 -17.65
N ALA A 159 28.02 11.11 -18.60
CA ALA A 159 28.00 10.65 -19.98
C ALA A 159 29.34 10.00 -20.33
N ASN A 160 29.31 8.70 -20.62
CA ASN A 160 30.49 7.97 -21.02
C ASN A 160 30.75 8.21 -22.52
N LEU A 161 31.84 8.90 -22.84
CA LEU A 161 32.20 9.24 -24.22
C LEU A 161 32.68 8.03 -25.01
N GLY A 162 33.26 7.02 -24.36
CA GLY A 162 33.71 5.83 -25.06
C GLY A 162 34.26 4.79 -24.11
N GLN A 163 34.51 3.61 -24.65
CA GLN A 163 35.10 2.49 -23.92
C GLN A 163 36.21 1.89 -24.78
N ALA A 164 37.36 1.61 -24.17
CA ALA A 164 38.43 0.84 -24.80
C ALA A 164 38.51 -0.54 -24.18
N LYS A 165 38.71 -1.56 -25.02
CA LYS A 165 39.04 -2.91 -24.57
C LYS A 165 40.55 -3.02 -24.48
N VAL A 166 41.06 -3.32 -23.30
CA VAL A 166 42.49 -3.47 -23.02
C VAL A 166 42.70 -4.79 -22.31
N THR A 167 43.77 -5.53 -22.67
CA THR A 167 44.10 -6.79 -21.98
C THR A 167 44.80 -6.51 -20.65
N PHE A 168 44.74 -7.45 -19.71
CA PHE A 168 45.40 -7.29 -18.41
C PHE A 168 46.92 -7.11 -18.54
N GLU A 169 47.55 -7.78 -19.50
CA GLU A 169 48.98 -7.64 -19.80
C GLU A 169 49.33 -6.21 -20.25
N GLN A 170 48.50 -5.62 -21.13
CA GLN A 170 48.67 -4.24 -21.59
C GLN A 170 48.59 -3.23 -20.44
N ILE A 171 47.71 -3.47 -19.46
CA ILE A 171 47.60 -2.63 -18.25
C ILE A 171 48.88 -2.70 -17.42
N LEU A 172 49.48 -3.90 -17.26
CA LEU A 172 50.73 -4.07 -16.52
C LEU A 172 51.93 -3.41 -17.20
N SER A 173 51.89 -3.31 -18.54
CA SER A 173 52.97 -2.70 -19.32
C SER A 173 52.80 -1.19 -19.58
N MET A 174 51.70 -0.57 -19.13
CA MET A 174 51.42 0.85 -19.39
C MET A 174 52.47 1.77 -18.77
N GLN A 175 52.91 2.75 -19.54
CA GLN A 175 53.83 3.80 -19.11
C GLN A 175 53.25 5.19 -19.34
N VAL A 176 53.79 6.17 -18.62
CA VAL A 176 53.43 7.58 -18.81
C VAL A 176 53.76 7.99 -20.25
N GLY A 177 52.73 8.35 -21.03
CA GLY A 177 52.85 8.72 -22.44
C GLY A 177 52.15 7.77 -23.40
N ASP A 178 51.70 6.60 -22.93
CA ASP A 178 50.94 5.67 -23.77
C ASP A 178 49.56 6.24 -24.15
N VAL A 179 49.17 6.02 -25.40
CA VAL A 179 47.90 6.49 -25.97
C VAL A 179 46.93 5.32 -26.07
N ILE A 180 45.78 5.44 -25.41
CA ILE A 180 44.70 4.45 -25.50
C ILE A 180 43.74 4.90 -26.61
N PRO A 181 43.64 4.16 -27.73
CA PRO A 181 42.67 4.50 -28.76
C PRO A 181 41.26 4.20 -28.24
N VAL A 182 40.41 5.22 -28.22
CA VAL A 182 39.00 5.11 -27.87
C VAL A 182 38.19 5.53 -29.09
N ASP A 183 37.27 4.67 -29.52
CA ASP A 183 36.27 5.04 -30.51
C ASP A 183 35.08 5.69 -29.77
N ILE A 184 34.73 6.89 -30.19
CA ILE A 184 33.68 7.70 -29.57
C ILE A 184 32.48 7.67 -30.52
N PRO A 185 31.35 7.04 -30.13
CA PRO A 185 30.17 7.00 -30.97
C PRO A 185 29.59 8.41 -31.19
N GLU A 186 28.85 8.57 -32.29
CA GLU A 186 28.24 9.86 -32.64
C GLU A 186 27.19 10.30 -31.61
N THR A 187 26.52 9.35 -30.97
CA THR A 187 25.62 9.59 -29.84
C THR A 187 26.13 8.90 -28.58
N VAL A 188 25.98 9.59 -27.45
CA VAL A 188 26.35 9.14 -26.10
C VAL A 188 25.14 9.20 -25.19
N THR A 189 24.98 8.20 -24.34
CA THR A 189 23.88 8.16 -23.37
C THR A 189 24.35 8.80 -22.06
N ALA A 190 23.61 9.81 -21.60
CA ALA A 190 23.84 10.38 -20.28
C ALA A 190 22.92 9.72 -19.25
N GLN A 191 23.48 9.46 -18.08
CA GLN A 191 22.88 8.66 -17.04
C GLN A 191 22.92 9.39 -15.70
N VAL A 192 21.92 9.15 -14.86
CA VAL A 192 21.88 9.57 -13.46
C VAL A 192 21.81 8.31 -12.62
N ASN A 193 22.77 8.10 -11.72
CA ASN A 193 22.85 6.87 -10.91
C ASN A 193 22.73 5.57 -11.74
N SER A 194 23.43 5.50 -12.87
CA SER A 194 23.41 4.36 -13.81
C SER A 194 22.07 4.12 -14.54
N VAL A 195 21.09 5.01 -14.38
CA VAL A 195 19.84 4.96 -15.14
C VAL A 195 19.98 5.87 -16.36
N PRO A 196 19.76 5.37 -17.59
CA PRO A 196 19.82 6.19 -18.79
C PRO A 196 18.65 7.17 -18.84
N VAL A 197 18.95 8.47 -19.02
CA VAL A 197 17.95 9.55 -18.96
C VAL A 197 17.84 10.29 -20.29
N MET A 198 18.94 10.41 -21.05
CA MET A 198 18.97 11.19 -22.27
C MET A 198 19.99 10.64 -23.27
N GLU A 199 19.67 10.79 -24.55
CA GLU A 199 20.60 10.58 -25.65
C GLU A 199 21.15 11.94 -26.10
N CYS A 200 22.47 12.05 -26.18
CA CYS A 200 23.17 13.29 -26.44
C CYS A 200 24.21 13.13 -27.54
N ARG A 201 24.59 14.24 -28.17
CA ARG A 201 25.77 14.35 -29.02
C ARG A 201 26.84 15.15 -28.28
N TYR A 202 28.05 14.62 -28.22
CA TYR A 202 29.17 15.34 -27.61
C TYR A 202 29.69 16.43 -28.55
N GLY A 203 30.20 17.52 -27.98
CA GLY A 203 30.76 18.65 -28.71
C GLY A 203 31.53 19.59 -27.80
N ILE A 204 31.93 20.74 -28.35
CA ILE A 204 32.66 21.78 -27.61
C ILE A 204 31.92 23.10 -27.78
N ILE A 205 31.65 23.79 -26.67
CA ILE A 205 31.11 25.14 -26.64
C ILE A 205 32.04 26.03 -25.81
N ASN A 206 32.49 27.16 -26.38
CA ASN A 206 33.41 28.09 -25.71
C ASN A 206 34.67 27.41 -25.12
N GLY A 207 35.18 26.36 -25.76
CA GLY A 207 36.35 25.61 -25.30
C GLY A 207 36.08 24.61 -24.16
N GLN A 208 34.82 24.42 -23.76
CA GLN A 208 34.41 23.41 -22.78
C GLN A 208 33.63 22.27 -23.45
N TYR A 209 33.82 21.04 -22.96
CA TYR A 209 33.02 19.90 -23.40
C TYR A 209 31.54 20.13 -23.07
N ALA A 210 30.69 19.87 -24.05
CA ALA A 210 29.26 20.03 -23.93
C ALA A 210 28.52 18.83 -24.52
N LEU A 211 27.34 18.55 -23.96
CA LEU A 211 26.42 17.55 -24.45
C LEU A 211 25.20 18.27 -25.04
N LYS A 212 24.95 18.04 -26.33
CA LYS A 212 23.72 18.48 -26.98
C LYS A 212 22.67 17.40 -26.81
N VAL A 213 21.58 17.70 -26.11
CA VAL A 213 20.46 16.77 -25.92
C VAL A 213 19.73 16.58 -27.25
N ASN A 214 19.59 15.33 -27.68
CA ASN A 214 18.82 14.96 -28.87
C ASN A 214 17.43 14.46 -28.48
N SER A 215 17.35 13.58 -27.48
CA SER A 215 16.11 12.99 -27.00
C SER A 215 16.19 12.69 -25.50
N MET A 216 15.03 12.75 -24.82
CA MET A 216 14.88 12.25 -23.46
C MET A 216 14.41 10.81 -23.52
N ILE A 217 15.01 9.94 -22.72
CA ILE A 217 14.63 8.53 -22.63
C ILE A 217 13.52 8.42 -21.58
N SER A 218 12.29 8.17 -22.02
CA SER A 218 11.16 7.87 -21.15
C SER A 218 11.13 6.40 -20.79
N GLN A 219 11.09 6.07 -19.50
CA GLN A 219 10.94 4.69 -18.98
C GLN A 219 9.61 3.99 -19.35
N HIS A 220 8.77 4.58 -20.21
CA HIS A 220 7.47 4.04 -20.61
C HIS A 220 7.50 3.18 -21.89
N GLU A 221 8.67 2.93 -22.50
CA GLU A 221 8.79 2.12 -23.73
C GLU A 221 9.68 0.87 -23.55
N ALA A 222 9.75 0.35 -22.33
CA ALA A 222 10.34 -0.96 -22.06
C ALA A 222 9.29 -1.90 -21.47
N GLU A 223 8.25 -2.21 -22.26
CA GLU A 223 7.47 -3.46 -22.21
C GLU A 223 6.67 -3.64 -23.51
#